data_AF-A0A412I3Y5-F1
#
_entry.id   AF-A0A412I3Y5-F1
#
_cell.length_a   1.000
_cell.length_b   1.000
_cell.length_c   1.000
_cell.angle_alpha   90.00
_cell.angle_beta   90.00
_cell.angle_gamma   90.00
#
_symmetry.space_group_name_H-M   'P 1'
#
loop_
_entity.id
_entity.type
_entity.pdbx_description
1 polymer ?
#
loop_
_entity_poly.entity_id
_entity_poly.type
_entity_poly.pdbx_seq_one_letter_code
_entity_poly.pdbx_strand_id
1 'polypeptide(L)'
;MTNTLLKVKPNFYLLGGDFVDESTSKEDMEILFKQLGRLTKVAPVYFVYGNHENKTKFTRTKLNQVITKNNITILNDQEVHLNNIILIGRKDYTNKNRKKTKNYNLTNKTYNIVLDHQPQRTKENIKNNVDLQLSGHTHNGQMFPLSYSYHLQPDFAGNYGKETFKH
;
A
#
# COMPACT_ATOMS: atom_id res chain seq x y z
N MET A 1 11.77 11.76 -6.80
CA MET A 1 11.39 10.37 -6.47
C MET A 1 11.33 9.46 -7.71
N THR A 2 10.45 9.71 -8.68
CA THR A 2 10.25 8.84 -9.86
C THR A 2 11.52 8.61 -10.68
N ASN A 3 12.34 9.64 -10.93
CA ASN A 3 13.59 9.48 -11.69
C ASN A 3 14.61 8.53 -11.03
N THR A 4 14.61 8.41 -9.70
CA THR A 4 15.47 7.44 -8.98
C THR A 4 14.85 6.04 -9.09
N LEU A 5 13.54 5.93 -8.91
CA LEU A 5 12.81 4.66 -8.99
C LEU A 5 12.83 4.05 -10.40
N LEU A 6 12.98 4.87 -11.45
CA LEU A 6 13.13 4.40 -12.83
C LEU A 6 14.50 3.74 -13.10
N LYS A 7 15.50 3.96 -12.24
CA LYS A 7 16.86 3.38 -12.41
C LYS A 7 17.01 2.02 -11.75
N VAL A 8 16.09 1.65 -10.85
CA VAL A 8 16.04 0.32 -10.24
C VAL A 8 15.16 -0.62 -11.08
N LYS A 9 15.35 -1.93 -10.93
CA LYS A 9 14.57 -2.97 -11.65
C LYS A 9 13.76 -3.83 -10.67
N PRO A 10 12.71 -3.27 -10.02
CA PRO A 10 11.88 -4.05 -9.12
C PRO A 10 10.91 -4.94 -9.90
N ASN A 11 10.34 -5.95 -9.23
CA ASN A 11 9.29 -6.77 -9.83
C ASN A 11 7.92 -6.06 -9.86
N PHE A 12 7.67 -5.13 -8.93
CA PHE A 12 6.47 -4.29 -8.87
C PHE A 12 6.71 -3.08 -7.96
N TYR A 13 5.87 -2.05 -8.11
CA TYR A 13 5.81 -0.91 -7.20
C TYR A 13 4.52 -0.94 -6.38
N LEU A 14 4.61 -0.60 -5.10
CA LEU A 14 3.47 -0.50 -4.19
C LEU A 14 3.32 0.95 -3.73
N LEU A 15 2.13 1.51 -3.91
CA LEU A 15 1.78 2.89 -3.55
C LEU A 15 0.74 2.87 -2.42
N GLY A 16 1.17 3.29 -1.24
CA GLY A 16 0.43 3.15 0.02
C GLY A 16 -0.67 4.19 0.30
N GLY A 17 -1.16 4.95 -0.68
CA GLY A 17 -2.20 5.99 -0.48
C GLY A 17 -1.67 7.34 0.05
N ASP A 18 -2.58 8.28 0.31
CA ASP A 18 -2.34 9.70 0.65
C ASP A 18 -1.41 10.43 -0.34
N PHE A 19 -1.63 10.21 -1.64
CA PHE A 19 -0.95 10.95 -2.71
C PHE A 19 -1.65 12.26 -3.05
N VAL A 20 -2.93 12.37 -2.70
CA VAL A 20 -3.73 13.58 -2.89
C VAL A 20 -4.57 13.86 -1.64
N ASP A 21 -4.84 15.14 -1.40
CA ASP A 21 -5.53 15.61 -0.22
C ASP A 21 -6.59 16.69 -0.54
N GLU A 22 -7.16 17.29 0.49
CA GLU A 22 -8.18 18.35 0.42
C GLU A 22 -7.68 19.62 -0.30
N SER A 23 -6.38 19.85 -0.29
CA SER A 23 -5.74 21.02 -0.91
C SER A 23 -5.42 20.80 -2.39
N THR A 24 -5.27 19.55 -2.81
CA THR A 24 -4.84 19.16 -4.15
C THR A 24 -5.85 19.57 -5.23
N SER A 25 -5.38 20.29 -6.25
CA SER A 25 -6.21 20.66 -7.41
C SER A 25 -6.43 19.47 -8.36
N LYS A 26 -7.37 19.59 -9.30
CA LYS A 26 -7.60 18.54 -10.31
C LYS A 26 -6.40 18.41 -11.23
N GLU A 27 -5.82 19.54 -11.60
CA GLU A 27 -4.66 19.66 -12.47
C GLU A 27 -3.44 19.01 -11.83
N ASP A 28 -3.18 19.30 -10.55
CA ASP A 28 -2.07 18.70 -9.79
C ASP A 28 -2.22 17.19 -9.65
N MET A 29 -3.45 16.71 -9.38
CA MET A 29 -3.75 15.29 -9.32
C MET A 29 -3.48 14.59 -10.67
N GLU A 30 -3.87 15.21 -11.78
CA GLU A 30 -3.59 14.67 -13.12
C GLU A 30 -2.08 14.64 -13.44
N ILE A 31 -1.35 15.70 -13.09
CA ILE A 31 0.11 15.77 -13.25
C ILE A 31 0.79 14.69 -12.41
N LEU A 32 0.39 14.53 -11.15
CA LEU A 32 0.95 13.57 -10.22
C LEU A 32 0.83 12.14 -10.75
N PHE A 33 -0.39 11.70 -11.08
CA PHE A 33 -0.60 10.34 -11.57
C PHE A 33 -0.02 10.10 -12.97
N LYS A 34 0.13 11.15 -13.79
CA LYS A 34 0.92 11.07 -15.02
C LYS A 34 2.40 10.80 -14.75
N GLN A 35 2.98 11.42 -13.72
CA GLN A 35 4.36 11.15 -13.33
C GLN A 35 4.53 9.76 -12.72
N LEU A 36 3.62 9.34 -11.84
CA LEU A 36 3.63 7.99 -11.26
C LEU A 36 3.43 6.92 -12.32
N GLY A 37 2.59 7.18 -13.33
CA GLY A 37 2.37 6.29 -14.47
C GLY A 37 3.65 5.95 -15.23
N ARG A 38 4.71 6.78 -15.17
CA ARG A 38 6.01 6.45 -15.77
C ARG A 38 6.64 5.20 -15.17
N LEU A 39 6.35 4.87 -13.91
CA LEU A 39 6.85 3.67 -13.24
C LEU A 39 6.31 2.38 -13.89
N THR A 40 5.13 2.44 -14.49
CA THR A 40 4.51 1.31 -15.20
C THR A 40 5.32 0.85 -16.42
N LYS A 41 6.24 1.69 -16.92
CA LYS A 41 7.19 1.32 -17.98
C LYS A 41 8.30 0.38 -17.51
N VAL A 42 8.49 0.26 -16.20
CA VAL A 42 9.54 -0.56 -15.58
C VAL A 42 8.93 -1.82 -14.97
N ALA A 43 7.85 -1.67 -14.20
CA ALA A 43 7.17 -2.79 -13.54
C ALA A 43 5.71 -2.43 -13.22
N PRO A 44 4.81 -3.42 -12.99
CA PRO A 44 3.45 -3.18 -12.54
C PRO A 44 3.39 -2.28 -11.28
N VAL A 45 2.40 -1.39 -11.22
CA VAL A 45 2.21 -0.47 -10.11
C VAL A 45 0.86 -0.72 -9.47
N TYR A 46 0.87 -0.99 -8.16
CA TYR A 46 -0.34 -1.25 -7.37
C TYR A 46 -0.57 -0.13 -6.36
N PHE A 47 -1.81 0.33 -6.24
CA PHE A 47 -2.19 1.47 -5.41
C PHE A 47 -3.38 1.13 -4.50
N VAL A 48 -3.30 1.56 -3.23
CA VAL A 48 -4.42 1.55 -2.27
C VAL A 48 -4.83 2.99 -1.95
N TYR A 49 -6.10 3.22 -1.62
CA TYR A 49 -6.51 4.54 -1.15
C TYR A 49 -6.03 4.77 0.28
N GLY A 50 -5.64 5.99 0.57
CA GLY A 50 -5.57 6.49 1.93
C GLY A 50 -6.84 7.16 2.39
N ASN A 51 -6.78 7.74 3.59
CA ASN A 51 -7.92 8.44 4.15
C ASN A 51 -8.11 9.84 3.54
N HIS A 52 -7.06 10.47 3.02
CA HIS A 52 -7.17 11.78 2.38
C HIS A 52 -7.81 11.71 1.00
N GLU A 53 -7.66 10.61 0.25
CA GLU A 53 -8.33 10.41 -1.05
C GLU A 53 -9.88 10.42 -0.97
N ASN A 54 -10.48 10.33 0.23
CA ASN A 54 -11.93 10.44 0.41
C ASN A 54 -12.41 11.89 0.62
N LYS A 55 -11.50 12.84 0.83
CA LYS A 55 -11.80 14.22 1.25
C LYS A 55 -11.48 15.27 0.18
N THR A 56 -11.04 14.82 -0.98
CA THR A 56 -10.61 15.66 -2.11
C THR A 56 -11.77 16.47 -2.71
N LYS A 57 -11.45 17.60 -3.36
CA LYS A 57 -12.42 18.45 -4.08
C LYS A 57 -12.97 17.83 -5.38
N PHE A 58 -12.47 16.67 -5.80
CA PHE A 58 -12.90 15.95 -6.99
C PHE A 58 -13.51 14.59 -6.61
N THR A 59 -14.30 14.03 -7.53
CA THR A 59 -15.01 12.78 -7.27
C THR A 59 -14.06 11.58 -7.28
N ARG A 60 -14.41 10.54 -6.51
CA ARG A 60 -13.71 9.25 -6.56
C ARG A 60 -13.65 8.69 -7.98
N THR A 61 -14.73 8.80 -8.75
CA THR A 61 -14.76 8.35 -10.14
C THR A 61 -13.68 9.02 -10.99
N LYS A 62 -13.50 10.34 -10.85
CA LYS A 62 -12.48 11.08 -11.58
C LYS A 62 -11.07 10.65 -11.16
N LEU A 63 -10.83 10.49 -9.86
CA LEU A 63 -9.56 9.97 -9.36
C LEU A 63 -9.25 8.59 -9.95
N ASN A 64 -10.20 7.66 -9.89
CA ASN A 64 -10.04 6.30 -10.43
C ASN A 64 -9.69 6.33 -11.92
N GLN A 65 -10.41 7.15 -12.70
CA GLN A 65 -10.15 7.30 -14.14
C GLN A 65 -8.74 7.78 -14.41
N VAL A 66 -8.22 8.75 -13.65
CA VAL A 66 -6.86 9.26 -13.85
C VAL A 66 -5.81 8.22 -13.47
N ILE A 67 -6.01 7.50 -12.36
CA ILE A 67 -5.10 6.43 -11.92
C ILE A 67 -5.04 5.31 -12.98
N THR A 68 -6.20 4.80 -13.40
CA THR A 68 -6.26 3.68 -14.34
C THR A 68 -5.82 4.07 -15.75
N LYS A 69 -6.12 5.29 -16.21
CA LYS A 69 -5.62 5.83 -17.49
C LYS A 69 -4.08 5.85 -17.55
N ASN A 70 -3.43 5.96 -16.40
CA ASN A 70 -1.96 5.93 -16.28
C ASN A 70 -1.42 4.52 -15.99
N ASN A 71 -2.20 3.47 -16.26
CA ASN A 71 -1.86 2.05 -16.10
C ASN A 71 -1.51 1.62 -14.68
N ILE A 72 -1.96 2.36 -13.66
CA ILE A 72 -1.79 1.98 -12.26
C ILE A 72 -2.99 1.14 -11.83
N THR A 73 -2.74 -0.03 -11.26
CA THR A 73 -3.77 -0.94 -10.77
C THR A 73 -4.20 -0.55 -9.36
N ILE A 74 -5.50 -0.29 -9.19
CA ILE A 74 -6.08 0.02 -7.88
C ILE A 74 -6.46 -1.30 -7.19
N LEU A 75 -5.84 -1.61 -6.06
CA LEU A 75 -6.16 -2.79 -5.24
C LEU A 75 -6.95 -2.37 -4.00
N ASN A 76 -8.27 -2.23 -4.09
CA ASN A 76 -9.10 -1.87 -2.93
C ASN A 76 -10.09 -2.99 -2.58
N ASP A 77 -9.74 -3.75 -1.55
CA ASP A 77 -10.33 -5.05 -1.23
C ASP A 77 -10.23 -6.05 -2.39
N GLN A 78 -9.07 -6.05 -3.07
CA GLN A 78 -8.76 -6.92 -4.20
C GLN A 78 -7.41 -7.60 -3.97
N GLU A 79 -7.20 -8.74 -4.62
CA GLU A 79 -5.94 -9.49 -4.58
C GLU A 79 -5.42 -9.75 -5.99
N VAL A 80 -4.10 -9.84 -6.12
CA VAL A 80 -3.42 -10.21 -7.37
C VAL A 80 -2.35 -11.25 -7.05
N HIS A 81 -2.23 -12.24 -7.93
CA HIS A 81 -1.28 -13.34 -7.79
C HIS A 81 -0.04 -13.03 -8.65
N LEU A 82 1.11 -12.96 -8.00
CA LEU A 82 2.41 -12.62 -8.58
C LEU A 82 3.39 -13.77 -8.32
N ASN A 83 3.43 -14.75 -9.22
CA ASN A 83 4.20 -15.99 -9.03
C ASN A 83 3.81 -16.70 -7.72
N ASN A 84 4.73 -16.77 -6.75
CA ASN A 84 4.53 -17.34 -5.43
C ASN A 84 4.04 -16.32 -4.40
N ILE A 85 3.70 -15.09 -4.80
CA ILE A 85 3.20 -14.02 -3.93
C ILE A 85 1.70 -13.80 -4.16
N ILE A 86 0.93 -13.68 -3.08
CA ILE A 86 -0.41 -13.08 -3.13
C ILE A 86 -0.30 -11.67 -2.57
N LEU A 87 -0.54 -10.67 -3.42
CA LEU A 87 -0.60 -9.28 -3.00
C LEU A 87 -2.05 -8.85 -2.81
N ILE A 88 -2.40 -8.48 -1.59
CA ILE A 88 -3.72 -7.98 -1.22
C ILE A 88 -3.62 -6.48 -1.02
N GLY A 89 -4.45 -5.71 -1.71
CA GLY A 89 -4.69 -4.31 -1.35
C GLY A 89 -6.04 -4.18 -0.66
N ARG A 90 -6.05 -3.61 0.53
CA ARG A 90 -7.27 -3.41 1.32
C ARG A 90 -7.70 -1.95 1.25
N LYS A 91 -9.01 -1.71 1.38
CA LYS A 91 -9.50 -0.34 1.59
C LYS A 91 -8.88 0.26 2.84
N ASP A 92 -8.83 1.59 2.92
CA ASP A 92 -8.40 2.30 4.12
C ASP A 92 -9.20 1.86 5.38
N TYR A 93 -8.56 1.93 6.54
CA TYR A 93 -9.15 1.52 7.82
C TYR A 93 -10.40 2.31 8.21
N THR A 94 -10.53 3.57 7.75
CA THR A 94 -11.74 4.37 8.00
C THR A 94 -12.98 3.82 7.28
N ASN A 95 -12.81 2.96 6.28
CA ASN A 95 -13.93 2.34 5.57
C ASN A 95 -14.53 1.18 6.38
N LYS A 96 -15.73 1.38 6.92
CA LYS A 96 -16.44 0.37 7.74
C LYS A 96 -16.80 -0.91 6.97
N ASN A 97 -16.91 -0.83 5.64
CA ASN A 97 -17.23 -1.96 4.76
C ASN A 97 -15.97 -2.66 4.22
N ARG A 98 -14.79 -2.33 4.77
CA ARG A 98 -13.51 -2.97 4.43
C ARG A 98 -13.56 -4.46 4.71
N LYS A 99 -13.08 -5.25 3.76
CA LYS A 99 -12.95 -6.71 3.89
C LYS A 99 -11.92 -7.07 4.99
N LYS A 100 -12.29 -8.03 5.86
CA LYS A 100 -11.42 -8.60 6.90
C LYS A 100 -10.34 -9.48 6.26
N THR A 101 -9.18 -9.59 6.90
CA THR A 101 -8.03 -10.33 6.35
C THR A 101 -8.37 -11.80 6.13
N LYS A 102 -9.11 -12.40 7.06
CA LYS A 102 -9.57 -13.79 6.97
C LYS A 102 -10.48 -14.12 5.77
N ASN A 103 -11.00 -13.10 5.08
CA ASN A 103 -11.91 -13.30 3.96
C ASN A 103 -11.18 -13.35 2.61
N TYR A 104 -9.86 -13.14 2.58
CA TYR A 104 -9.04 -13.29 1.37
C TYR A 104 -8.56 -14.73 1.22
N ASN A 105 -8.15 -15.11 0.01
CA ASN A 105 -7.74 -16.48 -0.30
C ASN A 105 -6.27 -16.73 0.09
N LEU A 106 -5.94 -16.44 1.34
CA LEU A 106 -4.60 -16.59 1.90
C LEU A 106 -4.27 -18.06 2.13
N THR A 107 -3.08 -18.48 1.69
CA THR A 107 -2.63 -19.86 1.83
C THR A 107 -1.20 -19.91 2.37
N ASN A 108 -0.83 -21.01 3.03
CA ASN A 108 0.53 -21.23 3.52
C ASN A 108 1.50 -21.68 2.41
N LYS A 109 1.03 -21.75 1.16
CA LYS A 109 1.83 -22.14 -0.02
C LYS A 109 2.40 -20.92 -0.77
N THR A 110 1.94 -19.73 -0.42
CA THR A 110 2.29 -18.46 -1.06
C THR A 110 2.82 -17.50 -0.01
N TYR A 111 3.69 -16.58 -0.44
CA TYR A 111 4.11 -15.45 0.37
C TYR A 111 3.05 -14.34 0.27
N ASN A 112 2.40 -14.04 1.39
CA ASN A 112 1.21 -13.21 1.43
C ASN A 112 1.56 -11.80 1.90
N ILE A 113 1.42 -10.83 0.99
CA ILE A 113 1.67 -9.42 1.25
C ILE A 113 0.34 -8.68 1.37
N VAL A 114 0.15 -7.96 2.46
CA VAL A 114 -0.96 -7.02 2.63
C VAL A 114 -0.44 -5.60 2.48
N LEU A 115 -0.96 -4.89 1.50
CA LEU A 115 -0.80 -3.45 1.32
C LEU A 115 -2.01 -2.74 1.94
N ASP A 116 -1.74 -2.02 3.01
CA ASP A 116 -2.69 -1.21 3.75
C ASP A 116 -2.32 0.27 3.63
N HIS A 117 -3.27 1.15 3.92
CA HIS A 117 -2.92 2.54 4.15
C HIS A 117 -2.52 2.80 5.60
N GLN A 118 -3.24 2.26 6.58
CA GLN A 118 -2.92 2.45 8.00
C GLN A 118 -2.31 1.18 8.60
N PRO A 119 -1.32 1.28 9.51
CA PRO A 119 -0.68 0.13 10.17
C PRO A 119 -1.57 -0.48 11.27
N GLN A 120 -2.80 -0.84 10.90
CA GLN A 120 -3.81 -1.38 11.80
C GLN A 120 -3.97 -2.88 11.59
N ARG A 121 -4.55 -3.57 12.57
CA ARG A 121 -4.95 -4.99 12.49
C ARG A 121 -3.79 -5.98 12.28
N THR A 122 -2.56 -5.64 12.70
CA THR A 122 -1.40 -6.55 12.60
C THR A 122 -1.63 -7.90 13.27
N LYS A 123 -2.27 -7.93 14.45
CA LYS A 123 -2.64 -9.19 15.14
C LYS A 123 -3.61 -10.06 14.34
N GLU A 124 -4.53 -9.44 13.57
CA GLU A 124 -5.42 -10.17 12.67
C GLU A 124 -4.63 -10.72 11.48
N ASN A 125 -3.71 -9.94 10.92
CA ASN A 125 -2.87 -10.35 9.80
C ASN A 125 -1.98 -11.55 10.15
N ILE A 126 -1.31 -11.52 11.31
CA ILE A 126 -0.50 -12.65 11.81
C ILE A 126 -1.34 -13.92 11.93
N LYS A 127 -2.58 -13.82 12.45
CA LYS A 127 -3.48 -14.98 12.60
C LYS A 127 -3.99 -15.55 11.28
N ASN A 128 -3.85 -14.84 10.16
CA ASN A 128 -4.38 -15.23 8.85
C ASN A 128 -3.27 -15.46 7.83
N ASN A 129 -2.07 -15.85 8.28
CA ASN A 129 -0.94 -16.21 7.42
C ASN A 129 -0.47 -15.07 6.50
N VAL A 130 -0.54 -13.82 6.96
CA VAL A 130 0.11 -12.71 6.28
C VAL A 130 1.58 -12.69 6.67
N ASP A 131 2.46 -12.78 5.69
CA ASP A 131 3.91 -12.78 5.91
C ASP A 131 4.48 -11.37 6.00
N LEU A 132 3.89 -10.42 5.24
CA LEU A 132 4.32 -9.02 5.24
C LEU A 132 3.14 -8.07 5.16
N GLN A 133 3.06 -7.14 6.10
CA GLN A 133 2.18 -5.98 6.02
C GLN A 133 3.01 -4.73 5.70
N LEU A 134 2.73 -4.12 4.56
CA LEU A 134 3.20 -2.79 4.21
C LEU A 134 2.03 -1.83 4.40
N SER A 135 2.26 -0.73 5.10
CA SER A 135 1.23 0.30 5.28
C SER A 135 1.67 1.60 4.62
N GLY A 136 0.82 2.62 4.57
CA GLY A 136 1.19 4.01 4.39
C GLY A 136 0.96 4.76 5.71
N HIS A 137 0.44 5.99 5.65
CA HIS A 137 -0.08 6.85 6.74
C HIS A 137 0.87 7.16 7.92
N THR A 138 1.92 6.37 8.10
CA THR A 138 3.02 6.70 8.98
C THR A 138 3.85 7.75 8.26
N HIS A 139 3.53 9.03 8.48
CA HIS A 139 4.44 10.14 8.14
C HIS A 139 5.84 9.98 8.78
N ASN A 140 6.00 8.98 9.69
CA ASN A 140 7.15 8.74 10.56
C ASN A 140 7.66 7.28 10.55
N GLY A 141 7.92 6.68 9.39
CA GLY A 141 8.87 5.57 9.32
C GLY A 141 8.32 4.21 8.91
N GLN A 142 8.37 3.98 7.60
CA GLN A 142 8.44 2.65 6.97
C GLN A 142 9.73 2.48 6.16
N MET A 143 10.70 3.36 6.37
CA MET A 143 12.00 3.33 5.73
C MET A 143 13.03 3.00 6.82
N PHE A 144 13.64 1.82 6.74
CA PHE A 144 14.87 1.54 7.49
C PHE A 144 15.95 2.56 7.05
N PRO A 145 16.66 3.26 7.97
CA PRO A 145 16.83 3.01 9.40
C PRO A 145 16.03 3.94 10.34
N LEU A 146 15.03 4.68 9.85
CA LEU A 146 14.24 5.61 10.69
C LEU A 146 13.42 4.89 11.79
N SER A 147 13.30 3.56 11.74
CA SER A 147 12.60 2.74 12.74
C SER A 147 13.30 2.65 14.11
N TYR A 148 14.55 3.09 14.26
CA TYR A 148 15.34 2.89 15.50
C TYR A 148 14.87 3.74 16.69
N SER A 149 14.20 4.88 16.45
CA SER A 149 13.80 5.82 17.51
C SER A 149 12.43 5.52 18.16
N TYR A 150 11.70 4.49 17.71
CA TYR A 150 10.25 4.36 17.96
C TYR A 150 9.82 3.23 18.91
N HIS A 151 10.75 2.62 19.65
CA HIS A 151 10.48 1.57 20.65
C HIS A 151 9.66 2.03 21.90
N LEU A 152 9.01 3.20 21.87
CA LEU A 152 8.34 3.81 23.03
C LEU A 152 6.82 3.98 22.90
N GLN A 153 6.18 3.46 21.85
CA GLN A 153 4.71 3.39 21.78
C GLN A 153 4.20 2.03 22.28
N PRO A 154 3.35 1.97 23.34
CA PRO A 154 2.92 0.71 23.96
C PRO A 154 2.13 -0.22 23.03
N ASP A 155 1.45 0.34 22.02
CA ASP A 155 0.59 -0.40 21.09
C ASP A 155 1.24 -0.61 19.70
N PHE A 156 2.45 -0.12 19.49
CA PHE A 156 3.20 -0.45 18.28
C PHE A 156 3.76 -1.86 18.47
N ALA A 157 3.29 -2.81 17.67
CA ALA A 157 3.89 -4.13 17.54
C ALA A 157 5.28 -3.96 16.91
N GLY A 158 6.24 -3.50 17.71
CA GLY A 158 7.62 -3.16 17.34
C GLY A 158 8.49 -4.37 16.96
N ASN A 159 7.87 -5.48 16.60
CA ASN A 159 8.50 -6.62 15.98
C ASN A 159 7.50 -7.18 14.97
N TYR A 160 7.69 -6.84 13.69
CA TYR A 160 7.03 -7.41 12.52
C TYR A 160 7.38 -8.91 12.35
N GLY A 161 7.16 -9.73 13.39
CA GLY A 161 7.36 -11.18 13.33
C GLY A 161 8.70 -11.62 12.75
N LYS A 162 9.80 -10.89 13.02
CA LYS A 162 11.13 -11.27 12.56
C LYS A 162 11.54 -12.53 13.33
N GLU A 163 11.24 -13.71 12.79
CA GLU A 163 12.04 -14.88 13.10
C GLU A 163 13.46 -14.56 12.65
N THR A 164 14.38 -14.61 13.61
CA THR A 164 15.80 -14.52 13.31
C THR A 164 16.17 -15.81 12.58
N PHE A 165 16.37 -15.73 11.26
CA PHE A 165 17.11 -16.77 10.56
C PHE A 165 18.51 -16.81 11.16
N LYS A 166 18.73 -17.78 12.06
CA LYS A 166 20.08 -18.16 12.47
C LYS A 166 20.72 -18.84 11.26
N HIS A 167 21.81 -18.27 10.76
CA HIS A 167 22.74 -18.95 9.87
C HIS A 167 23.39 -20.13 10.59
#